data_AF-A0A7W5EWW6-F1
#
_entry.id   AF-A0A7W5EWW6-F1
#
_cell.length_a   1.000
_cell.length_b   1.000
_cell.length_c   1.000
_cell.angle_alpha   90.00
_cell.angle_beta   90.00
_cell.angle_gamma   90.00
#
_symmetry.space_group_name_H-M   'P 1'
#
loop_
_entity.id
_entity.type
_entity.pdbx_description
1 polymer ?
#
loop_
_entity_poly.entity_id
_entity_poly.type
_entity_poly.pdbx_seq_one_letter_code
_entity_poly.pdbx_strand_id
1 'polypeptide(L)'
;MWKKLFGRTPVRVWVIKQIDRDLLHLCGEGRLDTGRKADAVLAELSEGRYQGPVQMGDGGLILNARLFAALIPHDGLHLGADGQAHWRGHNWRVARVPQRCWAYEGRLVPQMTSQGRLHLTSTEDLSGIRRRADSDRAAPGTVHFRAANELEDEAAFSERQQRRRARPAPHREWREDDHGGR
;
A
#
# COMPACT_ATOMS: atom_id res chain seq x y z
N MET A 1 -33.90 -1.96 -32.68
CA MET A 1 -32.94 -2.17 -31.58
C MET A 1 -31.69 -1.30 -31.81
N TRP A 2 -31.81 0.03 -31.72
CA TRP A 2 -30.78 0.99 -32.18
C TRP A 2 -29.99 1.68 -31.06
N LYS A 3 -30.24 1.33 -29.79
CA LYS A 3 -29.56 1.96 -28.64
C LYS A 3 -28.10 1.51 -28.41
N LYS A 4 -27.60 0.54 -29.19
CA LYS A 4 -26.21 0.04 -29.07
C LYS A 4 -25.19 0.71 -30.00
N LEU A 5 -25.63 1.57 -30.93
CA LEU A 5 -24.73 2.27 -31.85
C LEU A 5 -24.21 3.63 -31.32
N PHE A 6 -24.67 4.06 -30.14
CA PHE A 6 -24.20 5.28 -29.45
C PHE A 6 -23.73 5.03 -28.01
N GLY A 7 -23.71 3.76 -27.57
CA GLY A 7 -23.31 3.37 -26.22
C GLY A 7 -21.79 3.36 -26.09
N ARG A 8 -21.24 4.43 -25.49
CA ARG A 8 -19.87 4.47 -24.98
C ARG A 8 -19.64 3.20 -24.16
N THR A 9 -18.83 2.27 -24.68
CA THR A 9 -18.63 0.96 -24.08
C THR A 9 -17.50 1.05 -23.06
N PRO A 10 -17.69 0.58 -21.81
CA PRO A 10 -16.61 0.55 -20.83
C PRO A 10 -15.41 -0.25 -21.34
N VAL A 11 -14.21 0.29 -21.18
CA VAL A 11 -12.97 -0.41 -21.54
C VAL A 11 -12.55 -1.30 -20.37
N ARG A 12 -12.39 -2.60 -20.62
CA ARG A 12 -11.86 -3.55 -19.63
C ARG A 12 -10.34 -3.52 -19.62
N VAL A 13 -9.76 -3.54 -18.43
CA VAL A 13 -8.31 -3.50 -18.23
C VAL A 13 -7.88 -4.50 -17.16
N TRP A 14 -6.66 -5.01 -17.29
CA TRP A 14 -5.89 -5.55 -16.17
C TRP A 14 -5.27 -4.41 -15.39
N VAL A 15 -5.43 -4.43 -14.06
CA VAL A 15 -4.95 -3.38 -13.16
C VAL A 15 -3.69 -3.84 -12.45
N ILE A 16 -2.56 -3.22 -12.77
CA ILE A 16 -1.25 -3.54 -12.22
C ILE A 16 -0.86 -2.49 -11.17
N LYS A 17 -0.72 -2.93 -9.93
CA LYS A 17 -0.37 -2.04 -8.81
C LYS A 17 1.07 -1.56 -8.88
N GLN A 18 1.99 -2.49 -9.16
CA GLN A 18 3.43 -2.30 -9.17
C GLN A 18 4.06 -3.28 -10.18
N ILE A 19 5.14 -2.85 -10.82
CA ILE A 19 5.95 -3.66 -11.75
C ILE A 19 7.35 -3.75 -11.15
N ASP A 20 7.76 -4.96 -10.78
CA ASP A 20 9.13 -5.26 -10.37
C ASP A 20 9.90 -5.87 -11.57
N ARG A 21 11.14 -6.33 -11.36
CA ARG A 21 12.03 -6.82 -12.44
C ARG A 21 11.40 -7.94 -13.28
N ASP A 22 10.80 -8.94 -12.63
CA ASP A 22 10.24 -10.16 -13.24
C ASP A 22 8.81 -10.47 -12.75
N LEU A 23 8.18 -9.54 -12.04
CA LEU A 23 6.95 -9.75 -11.30
C LEU A 23 5.95 -8.61 -11.50
N LEU A 24 4.69 -8.98 -11.79
CA LEU A 24 3.55 -8.07 -11.78
C LEU A 24 2.75 -8.23 -10.49
N HIS A 25 2.50 -7.11 -9.81
CA HIS A 25 1.57 -7.05 -8.70
C HIS A 25 0.16 -6.79 -9.24
N LEU A 26 -0.61 -7.86 -9.46
CA LEU A 26 -1.91 -7.82 -10.14
C LEU A 26 -3.07 -7.63 -9.16
N CYS A 27 -3.82 -6.53 -9.30
CA CYS A 27 -5.08 -6.32 -8.56
C CYS A 27 -6.23 -7.18 -9.11
N GLY A 28 -6.20 -7.47 -10.41
CA GLY A 28 -7.25 -8.17 -11.15
C GLY A 28 -7.76 -7.33 -12.31
N GLU A 29 -9.02 -7.50 -12.66
CA GLU A 29 -9.67 -6.73 -13.72
C GLU A 29 -10.32 -5.45 -13.20
N GLY A 30 -10.39 -4.44 -14.07
CA GLY A 30 -11.11 -3.20 -13.86
C GLY A 30 -11.85 -2.73 -15.11
N ARG A 31 -12.73 -1.75 -14.94
CA ARG A 31 -13.50 -1.11 -16.01
C ARG A 31 -13.29 0.40 -15.99
N LEU A 32 -13.14 0.99 -17.17
CA LEU A 32 -13.04 2.43 -17.38
C LEU A 32 -14.33 2.91 -18.05
N ASP A 33 -15.25 3.45 -17.23
CA ASP A 33 -16.45 4.12 -17.73
C ASP A 33 -16.20 5.63 -17.79
N THR A 34 -15.73 6.08 -18.95
CA THR A 34 -15.29 7.47 -19.16
C THR A 34 -16.34 8.32 -19.88
N GLY A 35 -17.40 7.69 -20.39
CA GLY A 35 -18.28 8.32 -21.36
C GLY A 35 -17.58 8.78 -22.65
N ARG A 36 -16.36 8.32 -22.95
CA ARG A 36 -15.63 8.66 -24.18
C ARG A 36 -15.71 7.51 -25.20
N LYS A 37 -15.28 7.76 -26.44
CA LYS A 37 -15.11 6.68 -27.43
C LYS A 37 -14.02 5.72 -26.94
N ALA A 38 -14.26 4.42 -27.06
CA ALA A 38 -13.33 3.39 -26.60
C ALA A 38 -11.93 3.55 -27.23
N ASP A 39 -11.85 3.81 -28.53
CA ASP A 39 -10.57 3.97 -29.26
C ASP A 39 -9.70 5.10 -28.68
N ALA A 40 -10.30 6.22 -28.28
CA ALA A 40 -9.58 7.32 -27.66
C ALA A 40 -9.02 6.94 -26.28
N VAL A 41 -9.78 6.15 -25.50
CA VAL A 41 -9.31 5.63 -24.19
C VAL A 41 -8.21 4.60 -24.41
N LEU A 42 -8.36 3.71 -25.39
CA LEU A 42 -7.35 2.69 -25.73
C LEU A 42 -6.03 3.33 -26.19
N ALA A 43 -6.09 4.41 -26.96
CA ALA A 43 -4.91 5.19 -27.33
C ALA A 43 -4.20 5.79 -26.10
N GLU A 44 -4.94 6.41 -25.19
CA GLU A 44 -4.34 6.93 -23.94
C GLU A 44 -3.74 5.82 -23.07
N LEU A 45 -4.37 4.64 -23.01
CA LEU A 45 -3.83 3.50 -22.27
C LEU A 45 -2.52 2.99 -22.88
N SER A 46 -2.44 2.88 -24.22
CA SER A 46 -1.22 2.40 -24.89
C SER A 46 -0.04 3.36 -24.69
N GLU A 47 -0.32 4.66 -24.58
CA GLU A 47 0.65 5.72 -24.30
C GLU A 47 0.92 5.93 -22.80
N GLY A 48 0.20 5.23 -21.92
CA GLY A 48 0.32 5.39 -20.46
C GLY A 48 -0.16 6.74 -19.93
N ARG A 49 -1.04 7.43 -20.66
CA ARG A 49 -1.52 8.80 -20.35
C ARG A 49 -2.89 8.85 -19.68
N TYR A 50 -3.60 7.74 -19.59
CA TYR A 50 -4.93 7.73 -18.97
C TYR A 50 -4.86 8.17 -17.50
N GLN A 51 -5.58 9.23 -17.17
CA GLN A 51 -5.76 9.74 -15.81
C GLN A 51 -7.25 9.84 -15.53
N GLY A 52 -7.78 8.93 -14.71
CA GLY A 52 -9.22 8.88 -14.46
C GLY A 52 -9.62 7.81 -13.47
N PRO A 53 -10.93 7.67 -13.22
CA PRO A 53 -11.45 6.62 -12.36
C PRO A 53 -11.25 5.25 -13.01
N VAL A 54 -11.01 4.25 -12.16
CA VAL A 54 -10.92 2.83 -12.48
C VAL A 54 -11.87 2.12 -11.54
N GLN A 55 -12.94 1.54 -12.09
CA GLN A 55 -13.82 0.68 -11.32
C GLN A 55 -13.17 -0.69 -11.17
N MET A 56 -12.94 -1.11 -9.94
CA MET A 56 -12.23 -2.35 -9.61
C MET A 56 -13.21 -3.51 -9.45
N GLY A 57 -12.99 -4.59 -10.22
CA GLY A 57 -13.84 -5.79 -10.18
C GLY A 57 -15.34 -5.49 -10.28
N ASP A 58 -16.16 -6.38 -9.70
CA ASP A 58 -17.62 -6.22 -9.64
C ASP A 58 -18.10 -5.62 -8.29
N GLY A 59 -17.18 -5.35 -7.36
CA GLY A 59 -17.49 -4.85 -6.01
C GLY A 59 -17.77 -3.34 -5.92
N GLY A 60 -17.78 -2.62 -7.05
CA GLY A 60 -18.14 -1.21 -7.13
C GLY A 60 -17.10 -0.21 -6.59
N LEU A 61 -15.95 -0.68 -6.10
CA LEU A 61 -14.89 0.20 -5.62
C LEU A 61 -14.25 0.97 -6.79
N ILE A 62 -14.18 2.30 -6.70
CA ILE A 62 -13.58 3.16 -7.71
C ILE A 62 -12.31 3.77 -7.15
N LEU A 63 -11.20 3.61 -7.88
CA LEU A 63 -9.88 4.15 -7.53
C LEU A 63 -9.34 5.02 -8.66
N ASN A 64 -8.45 5.96 -8.35
CA ASN A 64 -7.83 6.80 -9.37
C ASN A 64 -6.67 6.06 -10.06
N ALA A 65 -6.57 6.19 -11.38
CA ALA A 65 -5.50 5.58 -12.19
C ALA A 65 -4.08 5.86 -11.68
N ARG A 66 -3.84 7.02 -11.05
CA ARG A 66 -2.54 7.39 -10.45
C ARG A 66 -2.03 6.40 -9.40
N LEU A 67 -2.90 5.57 -8.84
CA LEU A 67 -2.55 4.58 -7.82
C LEU A 67 -1.97 3.30 -8.41
N PHE A 68 -1.95 3.16 -9.75
CA PHE A 68 -1.54 1.95 -10.44
C PHE A 68 -0.35 2.24 -11.36
N ALA A 69 0.61 1.32 -11.40
CA ALA A 69 1.76 1.41 -12.28
C ALA A 69 1.38 1.23 -13.76
N ALA A 70 0.36 0.42 -14.04
CA ALA A 70 -0.16 0.25 -15.39
C ALA A 70 -1.64 -0.18 -15.41
N LEU A 71 -2.33 0.27 -16.45
CA LEU A 71 -3.66 -0.19 -16.84
C LEU A 71 -3.53 -0.77 -18.24
N ILE A 72 -3.61 -2.09 -18.34
CA ILE A 72 -3.36 -2.79 -19.60
C ILE A 72 -4.73 -3.18 -20.18
N PRO A 73 -5.08 -2.82 -21.43
CA PRO A 73 -6.28 -3.33 -22.07
C PRO A 73 -6.39 -4.85 -21.90
N HIS A 74 -7.60 -5.38 -21.67
CA HIS A 74 -7.78 -6.81 -21.34
C HIS A 74 -7.07 -7.76 -22.31
N ASP A 75 -7.16 -7.47 -23.61
CA ASP A 75 -6.53 -8.26 -24.68
C ASP A 75 -5.00 -8.06 -24.78
N GLY A 76 -4.45 -7.06 -24.10
CA GLY A 76 -3.02 -6.74 -24.08
C GLY A 76 -2.19 -7.57 -23.11
N LEU A 77 -2.81 -8.31 -22.20
CA LEU A 77 -2.14 -9.22 -21.27
C LEU A 77 -2.88 -10.56 -21.23
N HIS A 78 -2.12 -11.64 -21.40
CA HIS A 78 -2.66 -12.99 -21.33
C HIS A 78 -2.21 -13.67 -20.04
N LEU A 79 -3.16 -14.11 -19.20
CA LEU A 79 -2.86 -14.87 -17.97
C LEU A 79 -2.97 -16.37 -18.26
N GLY A 80 -1.84 -17.07 -18.21
CA GLY A 80 -1.72 -18.50 -18.46
C GLY A 80 -2.34 -19.38 -17.38
N ALA A 81 -2.52 -20.65 -17.72
CA ALA A 81 -3.04 -21.66 -16.78
C ALA A 81 -2.12 -21.85 -15.56
N ASP A 82 -0.83 -21.72 -15.79
CA ASP A 82 0.28 -21.78 -14.83
C ASP A 82 0.38 -20.56 -13.89
N GLY A 83 -0.48 -19.55 -14.10
CA GLY A 83 -0.48 -18.34 -13.29
C GLY A 83 0.58 -17.32 -13.69
N GLN A 84 1.29 -17.52 -14.80
CA GLN A 84 2.17 -16.51 -15.40
C GLN A 84 1.39 -15.61 -16.34
N ALA A 85 1.85 -14.37 -16.49
CA ALA A 85 1.29 -13.43 -17.45
C ALA A 85 2.23 -13.22 -18.63
N HIS A 86 1.70 -13.21 -19.84
CA HIS A 86 2.42 -12.78 -21.03
C HIS A 86 2.02 -11.34 -21.38
N TRP A 87 3.00 -10.45 -21.40
CA TRP A 87 2.79 -9.03 -21.70
C TRP A 87 4.06 -8.42 -22.29
N ARG A 88 3.92 -7.67 -23.39
CA ARG A 88 5.03 -7.03 -24.14
C ARG A 88 6.15 -8.01 -24.53
N GLY A 89 5.77 -9.22 -24.94
CA GLY A 89 6.74 -10.25 -25.33
C GLY A 89 7.54 -10.85 -24.17
N HIS A 90 7.16 -10.55 -22.92
CA HIS A 90 7.82 -11.06 -21.72
C HIS A 90 6.87 -11.94 -20.91
N ASN A 91 7.44 -12.97 -20.27
CA ASN A 91 6.73 -13.79 -19.30
C ASN A 91 6.98 -13.25 -17.90
N TRP A 92 5.90 -13.01 -17.18
CA TRP A 92 5.91 -12.39 -15.86
C TRP A 92 5.40 -13.38 -14.83
N ARG A 93 6.06 -13.43 -13.69
CA ARG A 93 5.45 -13.98 -12.48
C ARG A 93 4.34 -13.02 -12.05
N VAL A 94 3.32 -13.56 -11.38
CA VAL A 94 2.19 -12.76 -10.90
C VAL A 94 2.04 -12.93 -9.40
N ALA A 95 2.03 -11.82 -8.68
CA ALA A 95 1.61 -11.76 -7.29
C ALA A 95 0.24 -11.10 -7.21
N ARG A 96 -0.74 -11.78 -6.61
CA ARG A 96 -2.08 -11.19 -6.42
C ARG A 96 -2.01 -10.09 -5.37
N VAL A 97 -2.63 -8.95 -5.64
CA VAL A 97 -2.73 -7.83 -4.70
C VAL A 97 -4.07 -7.91 -3.98
N PRO A 98 -4.10 -8.15 -2.65
CA PRO A 98 -5.33 -8.12 -1.88
C PRO A 98 -6.00 -6.74 -1.92
N GLN A 99 -7.33 -6.71 -1.84
CA GLN A 99 -8.11 -5.46 -1.90
C GLN A 99 -7.66 -4.39 -0.89
N ARG A 100 -7.27 -4.79 0.33
CA ARG A 100 -6.75 -3.88 1.35
C ARG A 100 -5.53 -3.07 0.89
N CYS A 101 -4.74 -3.61 -0.05
CA CYS A 101 -3.52 -2.98 -0.55
C CYS A 101 -3.77 -2.10 -1.79
N TRP A 102 -4.97 -2.09 -2.38
CA TRP A 102 -5.20 -1.37 -3.65
C TRP A 102 -5.00 0.14 -3.53
N ALA A 103 -5.38 0.73 -2.40
CA ALA A 103 -5.20 2.16 -2.12
C ALA A 103 -3.84 2.49 -1.47
N TYR A 104 -3.02 1.49 -1.12
CA TYR A 104 -1.72 1.73 -0.50
C TYR A 104 -0.75 2.37 -1.50
N GLU A 105 -0.11 3.47 -1.13
CA GLU A 105 0.80 4.22 -2.02
C GLU A 105 2.27 3.81 -1.86
N GLY A 106 2.59 2.96 -0.88
CA GLY A 106 3.95 2.47 -0.66
C GLY A 106 4.29 1.23 -1.49
N ARG A 107 5.55 0.80 -1.37
CA ARG A 107 6.08 -0.38 -2.05
C ARG A 107 5.41 -1.66 -1.56
N LEU A 108 5.05 -2.54 -2.49
CA LEU A 108 4.61 -3.89 -2.19
C LEU A 108 5.76 -4.89 -2.27
N VAL A 109 5.69 -5.93 -1.44
CA VAL A 109 6.60 -7.09 -1.48
C VAL A 109 5.81 -8.38 -1.68
N PRO A 110 6.29 -9.30 -2.52
CA PRO A 110 5.66 -10.60 -2.71
C PRO A 110 5.94 -11.53 -1.53
N GLN A 111 4.93 -12.32 -1.16
CA GLN A 111 5.03 -13.39 -0.17
C GLN A 111 4.47 -14.67 -0.76
N MET A 112 5.13 -15.80 -0.48
CA MET A 112 4.59 -17.10 -0.84
C MET A 112 3.32 -17.38 -0.04
N THR A 113 2.29 -17.86 -0.71
CA THR A 113 1.05 -18.32 -0.08
C THR A 113 0.91 -19.83 -0.25
N SER A 114 0.40 -20.49 0.79
CA SER A 114 -0.01 -21.90 0.74
C SER A 114 -1.39 -22.09 0.11
N GLN A 115 -2.13 -21.01 -0.18
CA GLN A 115 -3.48 -21.03 -0.74
C GLN A 115 -3.54 -20.51 -2.18
N GLY A 116 -4.13 -21.30 -3.08
CA GLY A 116 -4.60 -20.89 -4.41
C GLY A 116 -3.72 -21.30 -5.59
N ARG A 117 -4.21 -21.00 -6.80
CA ARG A 117 -3.53 -21.30 -8.09
C ARG A 117 -2.35 -20.36 -8.37
N LEU A 118 -2.28 -19.22 -7.67
CA LEU A 118 -1.16 -18.28 -7.70
C LEU A 118 -0.36 -18.43 -6.41
N HIS A 119 0.93 -18.75 -6.53
CA HIS A 119 1.80 -18.99 -5.38
C HIS A 119 2.25 -17.72 -4.64
N LEU A 120 1.94 -16.52 -5.16
CA LEU A 120 2.40 -15.25 -4.60
C LEU A 120 1.25 -14.30 -4.29
N THR A 121 1.29 -13.71 -3.10
CA THR A 121 0.42 -12.62 -2.67
C THR A 121 1.26 -11.41 -2.30
N SER A 122 0.82 -10.22 -2.70
CA SER A 122 1.48 -8.96 -2.37
C SER A 122 1.06 -8.45 -1.00
N THR A 123 2.00 -7.82 -0.29
CA THR A 123 1.77 -7.21 1.03
C THR A 123 2.49 -5.88 1.12
N GLU A 124 2.05 -4.99 2.02
CA GLU A 124 2.71 -3.71 2.26
C GLU A 124 4.15 -3.92 2.78
N ASP A 125 5.11 -3.18 2.24
CA ASP A 125 6.47 -3.15 2.77
C ASP A 125 6.53 -2.28 4.04
N LEU A 126 6.46 -2.94 5.20
CA LEU A 126 6.53 -2.29 6.50
C LEU A 126 7.94 -2.28 7.11
N SER A 127 8.97 -2.64 6.33
CA SER A 127 10.35 -2.76 6.84
C SER A 127 10.90 -1.45 7.41
N GLY A 128 10.54 -0.31 6.83
CA GLY A 128 10.93 1.02 7.32
C GLY A 128 10.35 1.34 8.70
N ILE A 129 9.06 1.01 8.92
CA ILE A 129 8.38 1.20 10.21
C ILE A 129 9.00 0.29 11.26
N ARG A 130 9.21 -0.98 10.92
CA ARG A 130 9.85 -1.96 11.82
C ARG A 130 11.24 -1.49 12.25
N ARG A 131 12.07 -1.05 11.30
CA ARG A 131 13.42 -0.55 11.60
C ARG A 131 13.40 0.66 12.54
N ARG A 132 12.48 1.62 12.34
CA ARG A 132 12.33 2.76 13.26
C ARG A 132 11.89 2.31 14.65
N ALA A 133 10.88 1.44 14.73
CA ALA A 133 10.41 0.90 16.01
C ALA A 133 11.51 0.12 16.75
N ASP A 134 12.36 -0.62 16.03
CA ASP A 134 13.51 -1.33 16.61
C ASP A 134 14.65 -0.37 17.00
N SER A 135 14.81 0.77 16.31
CA SER A 135 15.81 1.79 16.66
C SER A 135 15.39 2.65 17.85
N ASP A 136 14.08 2.88 18.02
CA ASP A 136 13.49 3.58 19.17
C ASP A 136 13.34 2.67 20.40
N ARG A 137 13.74 1.39 20.31
CA ARG A 137 14.00 0.57 21.49
C ARG A 137 15.24 1.11 22.21
N ALA A 138 15.04 2.14 23.04
CA ALA A 138 15.83 2.27 24.26
C ALA A 138 15.88 0.88 24.91
N ALA A 139 17.05 0.44 25.36
CA ALA A 139 17.24 -0.87 25.98
C ALA A 139 16.06 -1.12 26.92
N PRO A 140 15.28 -2.21 26.72
CA PRO A 140 14.07 -2.41 27.50
C PRO A 140 14.48 -2.35 28.97
N GLY A 141 14.04 -1.31 29.67
CA GLY A 141 14.09 -1.32 31.13
C GLY A 141 13.41 -2.60 31.57
N THR A 142 14.01 -3.34 32.49
CA THR A 142 13.45 -4.62 32.93
C THR A 142 12.04 -4.39 33.46
N VAL A 143 11.03 -4.76 32.67
CA VAL A 143 9.63 -4.69 33.08
C VAL A 143 9.36 -5.93 33.92
N HIS A 144 9.39 -5.74 35.24
CA HIS A 144 8.95 -6.77 36.18
C HIS A 144 7.44 -6.71 36.30
N PHE A 145 6.74 -7.67 35.69
CA PHE A 145 5.33 -7.91 35.99
C PHE A 145 5.25 -8.55 37.37
N ARG A 146 4.77 -7.79 38.35
CA ARG A 146 4.53 -8.25 39.72
C ARG A 146 3.05 -8.58 39.90
N ALA A 147 2.75 -9.52 40.80
CA ALA A 147 1.36 -9.85 41.12
C ALA A 147 0.66 -8.66 41.79
N ALA A 148 -0.67 -8.59 41.72
CA ALA A 148 -1.42 -7.43 42.23
C ALA A 148 -1.24 -7.20 43.75
N ASN A 149 -0.90 -8.26 44.50
CA ASN A 149 -0.57 -8.21 45.93
C ASN A 149 0.89 -7.79 46.23
N GLU A 150 1.69 -7.53 45.20
CA GLU A 150 3.09 -7.07 45.30
C GLU A 150 3.24 -5.61 44.81
N LEU A 151 2.13 -4.93 44.51
CA LEU A 151 2.09 -3.49 44.26
C LEU A 151 2.39 -2.76 45.56
N GLU A 152 3.19 -1.69 45.49
CA GLU A 152 3.47 -0.83 46.64
C GLU A 152 2.15 -0.25 47.20
N ASP A 153 2.06 -0.12 48.53
CA ASP A 153 0.93 0.58 49.17
C ASP A 153 0.71 1.94 48.50
N GLU A 154 -0.55 2.26 48.21
CA GLU A 154 -0.97 3.44 47.43
C GLU A 154 -0.42 4.76 48.01
N ALA A 155 -0.24 4.80 49.34
CA ALA A 155 0.39 5.91 50.06
C ALA A 155 1.87 6.07 49.69
N ALA A 156 2.63 4.98 49.61
CA ALA A 156 4.05 4.98 49.28
C ALA A 156 4.30 5.38 47.81
N PHE A 157 3.40 4.95 46.91
CA PHE A 157 3.44 5.36 45.50
C PHE A 157 3.17 6.86 45.33
N SER A 158 2.15 7.38 46.03
CA SER A 158 1.75 8.79 45.99
C SER A 158 2.84 9.71 46.51
N GLU A 159 3.49 9.34 47.63
CA GLU A 159 4.60 10.11 48.20
C GLU A 159 5.80 10.18 47.25
N ARG A 160 6.14 9.06 46.58
CA ARG A 160 7.21 9.02 45.58
C ARG A 160 6.90 9.89 44.37
N GLN A 161 5.65 9.89 43.90
CA GLN A 161 5.24 10.72 42.77
C GLN A 161 5.30 12.21 43.12
N GLN A 162 4.88 12.59 44.33
CA GLN A 162 5.01 13.97 44.83
C GLN A 162 6.48 14.40 44.93
N ARG A 163 7.36 13.55 45.46
CA ARG A 163 8.82 13.82 45.50
C ARG A 163 9.43 13.99 44.11
N ARG A 164 8.98 13.22 43.10
CA ARG A 164 9.45 13.37 41.71
C ARG A 164 8.96 14.68 41.09
N ARG A 165 7.73 15.11 41.38
CA ARG A 165 7.17 16.40 40.92
C ARG A 165 7.80 17.60 41.60
N ALA A 166 8.27 17.44 42.83
CA ALA A 166 8.94 18.50 43.61
C ALA A 166 10.41 18.71 43.24
N ARG A 167 11.02 17.85 42.40
CA ARG A 167 12.37 18.08 41.89
C ARG A 167 12.30 19.09 40.75
N PRO A 168 12.91 20.28 40.87
CA PRO A 168 12.97 21.22 39.75
C PRO A 168 13.71 20.55 38.59
N ALA A 169 13.12 20.63 37.39
CA ALA A 169 13.78 20.16 36.18
C ALA A 169 15.09 20.96 36.00
N PRO A 170 16.21 20.31 35.63
CA PRO A 170 17.42 21.06 35.29
C PRO A 170 17.09 22.01 34.13
N HIS A 171 17.35 23.29 34.37
CA HIS A 171 17.14 24.38 33.42
C HIS A 171 17.94 24.08 32.14
N ARG A 172 17.24 23.75 31.07
CA ARG A 172 17.83 23.58 29.75
C ARG A 172 17.93 24.98 29.14
N GLU A 173 19.06 25.64 29.32
CA GLU A 173 19.36 26.87 28.58
C GLU A 173 19.36 26.53 27.09
N TRP A 174 18.40 27.09 26.37
CA TRP A 174 18.44 27.15 24.92
C TRP A 174 19.51 28.17 24.55
N ARG A 175 20.66 27.70 24.06
CA ARG A 175 21.60 28.56 23.36
C ARG A 175 20.98 28.97 22.02
N GLU A 176 20.47 30.20 21.97
CA GLU A 176 20.36 30.96 20.73
C GLU A 176 21.78 31.26 20.28
N ASP A 177 22.27 30.57 19.27
CA ASP A 177 23.40 30.98 18.42
C ASP A 177 23.37 30.12 17.14
N ASP A 178 22.67 30.59 16.11
CA ASP A 178 23.27 30.74 14.77
C ASP A 178 22.28 31.44 13.82
N HIS A 179 22.34 32.76 13.83
CA HIS A 179 21.92 33.58 12.70
C HIS A 179 23.14 33.91 11.84
N GLY A 180 23.11 33.45 10.58
CA GLY A 180 23.61 34.22 9.44
C GLY A 180 24.78 33.60 8.67
N GLY A 181 24.59 33.43 7.34
CA GLY A 181 25.73 33.19 6.47
C GLY A 181 25.47 32.85 5.00
N ARG A 182 24.78 33.74 4.28
CA ARG A 182 24.77 33.95 2.80
C ARG A 182 24.27 32.84 1.86
#